data_AF-A0A409YTU4-F1
#
_entry.id   AF-A0A409YTU4-F1
#
_cell.length_a   1.000
_cell.length_b   1.000
_cell.length_c   1.000
_cell.angle_alpha   90.00
_cell.angle_beta   90.00
_cell.angle_gamma   90.00
#
_symmetry.space_group_name_H-M   'P 1'
#
loop_
_entity.id
_entity.type
_entity.pdbx_description
1 polymer ?
#
loop_
_entity_poly.entity_id
_entity_poly.type
_entity_poly.pdbx_seq_one_letter_code
_entity_poly.pdbx_strand_id
1 'polypeptide(L)'
;MQSLLLRRTPALTRRGVLTDIGHFTRFYSCRSILQRDAWASRLQKRHVFPSTSIPQRIHSQPSSRTYTTSQKTDISYADPHRPDLYYHLMYAPTPASADQPVFALSFLEVSPPDLDSATVIGWLPAVTYTTDTPGTPEEQVRGHEPTLDDFVPNVKFVELLHDTVRHVLKEGLDEIWENGAKQLQEGWMHINDQRNIPALGRIGDPDDIIGSVLVEESKINAETYQPMPSYRLCTSDGVLQLTPGIAKHLRQTLLKYTQEGK
;
A
#
# COMPACT_ATOMS: atom_id res chain seq x y z
N MET A 1 11.21 -5.39 74.43
CA MET A 1 11.88 -6.16 73.37
C MET A 1 11.88 -5.27 72.12
N GLN A 2 12.81 -4.35 71.87
CA GLN A 2 14.29 -4.38 71.91
C GLN A 2 14.95 -5.41 70.97
N SER A 3 15.32 -4.94 69.76
CA SER A 3 16.56 -5.21 68.98
C SER A 3 16.40 -4.48 67.61
N LEU A 4 17.23 -3.56 67.07
CA LEU A 4 18.70 -3.50 66.85
C LEU A 4 19.20 -4.67 65.98
N LEU A 5 20.01 -4.60 64.92
CA LEU A 5 20.70 -3.55 64.10
C LEU A 5 20.73 -4.10 62.62
N LEU A 6 21.36 -3.55 61.56
CA LEU A 6 22.29 -2.44 61.31
C LEU A 6 22.13 -1.93 59.84
N ARG A 7 23.15 -1.28 59.27
CA ARG A 7 23.30 -0.82 57.87
C ARG A 7 24.40 -1.63 57.16
N ARG A 8 24.43 -1.63 55.82
CA ARG A 8 25.62 -1.20 55.03
C ARG A 8 25.37 -1.14 53.52
N THR A 9 25.76 -0.02 52.91
CA THR A 9 26.09 0.13 51.49
C THR A 9 27.56 -0.23 51.25
N PRO A 10 27.97 -0.38 49.97
CA PRO A 10 29.13 0.37 49.49
C PRO A 10 28.91 1.01 48.12
N ALA A 11 29.83 1.92 47.72
CA ALA A 11 29.81 2.66 46.45
C ALA A 11 31.24 2.91 45.93
N LEU A 12 31.36 3.40 44.68
CA LEU A 12 32.58 3.74 43.90
C LEU A 12 33.40 2.51 43.44
N THR A 13 34.01 2.49 42.24
CA THR A 13 34.93 3.47 41.59
C THR A 13 34.93 3.23 40.06
N ARG A 14 34.63 4.16 39.13
CA ARG A 14 35.31 5.38 38.60
C ARG A 14 36.42 5.13 37.53
N ARG A 15 36.39 5.97 36.46
CA ARG A 15 37.26 6.13 35.25
C ARG A 15 36.72 5.42 34.00
N GLY A 16 36.85 5.97 32.78
CA GLY A 16 37.66 7.13 32.32
C GLY A 16 36.93 8.13 31.40
N VAL A 17 37.69 9.11 30.89
CA VAL A 17 37.28 10.25 30.05
C VAL A 17 38.17 10.29 28.81
N LEU A 18 37.63 10.66 27.64
CA LEU A 18 38.20 11.43 26.49
C LEU A 18 37.20 11.28 25.31
N THR A 19 36.48 12.32 24.86
CA THR A 19 36.81 13.34 23.83
C THR A 19 37.07 12.84 22.40
N ASP A 20 36.08 13.00 21.53
CA ASP A 20 36.12 13.59 20.16
C ASP A 20 34.64 13.67 19.70
N ILE A 21 34.04 14.78 19.26
CA ILE A 21 34.44 15.81 18.28
C ILE A 21 34.61 15.24 16.86
N GLY A 22 33.48 14.87 16.25
CA GLY A 22 33.37 14.51 14.83
C GLY A 22 32.29 15.34 14.12
N HIS A 23 32.63 16.56 13.69
CA HIS A 23 31.77 17.34 12.79
C HIS A 23 31.59 16.61 11.46
N PHE A 24 30.35 16.40 11.01
CA PHE A 24 30.06 16.05 9.61
C PHE A 24 29.00 16.95 8.98
N THR A 25 29.27 18.26 8.99
CA THR A 25 28.62 19.20 8.07
C THR A 25 29.11 18.95 6.65
N ARG A 26 28.28 18.35 5.80
CA ARG A 26 28.45 18.46 4.34
C ARG A 26 27.22 19.10 3.69
N PHE A 27 27.40 20.39 3.39
CA PHE A 27 26.59 21.12 2.43
C PHE A 27 26.50 20.34 1.12
N TYR A 28 25.30 20.23 0.55
CA TYR A 28 25.15 20.20 -0.90
C TYR A 28 24.44 21.47 -1.35
N SER A 29 25.14 22.22 -2.19
CA SER A 29 24.73 23.53 -2.67
C SER A 29 23.54 23.41 -3.62
N CYS A 30 22.49 24.19 -3.38
CA CYS A 30 21.67 24.67 -4.48
C CYS A 30 22.57 25.35 -5.52
N ARG A 31 22.41 24.99 -6.80
CA ARG A 31 22.75 25.87 -7.93
C ARG A 31 21.65 25.77 -8.96
N SER A 32 20.75 26.75 -8.93
CA SER A 32 19.97 27.15 -10.08
C SER A 32 20.91 27.70 -11.16
N ILE A 33 20.71 27.28 -12.41
CA ILE A 33 21.18 28.03 -13.58
C ILE A 33 20.00 28.18 -14.54
N LEU A 34 19.44 29.38 -14.54
CA LEU A 34 18.62 29.90 -15.63
C LEU A 34 19.55 30.45 -16.71
N GLN A 35 19.39 30.01 -17.95
CA GLN A 35 19.44 30.80 -19.20
C GLN A 35 19.22 29.79 -20.35
N ARG A 36 18.13 29.89 -21.11
CA ARG A 36 17.92 30.86 -22.20
C ARG A 36 19.11 30.87 -23.17
N ASP A 37 18.89 30.31 -24.35
CA ASP A 37 19.01 31.09 -25.58
C ASP A 37 18.01 30.58 -26.62
N ALA A 38 17.48 31.51 -27.42
CA ALA A 38 16.51 31.27 -28.47
C ALA A 38 17.02 31.89 -29.76
N TRP A 39 17.01 31.16 -30.87
CA TRP A 39 17.28 31.72 -32.20
C TRP A 39 16.30 31.21 -33.26
N ALA A 40 16.16 32.00 -34.32
CA ALA A 40 14.88 32.17 -35.01
C ALA A 40 14.75 31.46 -36.38
N SER A 41 13.51 31.03 -36.64
CA SER A 41 12.71 31.26 -37.86
C SER A 41 13.38 31.42 -39.24
N ARG A 42 13.01 30.52 -40.18
CA ARG A 42 12.59 30.84 -41.57
C ARG A 42 11.95 29.59 -42.21
N LEU A 43 10.72 29.58 -42.75
CA LEU A 43 10.22 30.30 -43.95
C LEU A 43 11.18 30.11 -45.16
N GLN A 44 10.78 29.60 -46.33
CA GLN A 44 9.43 29.52 -46.94
C GLN A 44 9.48 28.72 -48.26
N LYS A 45 8.29 28.30 -48.76
CA LYS A 45 7.84 28.21 -50.18
C LYS A 45 7.32 26.85 -50.67
N ARG A 46 6.20 26.99 -51.38
CA ARG A 46 5.36 25.97 -52.03
C ARG A 46 5.94 25.59 -53.39
N HIS A 47 5.70 24.36 -53.82
CA HIS A 47 5.43 24.03 -55.22
C HIS A 47 4.12 23.22 -55.30
N VAL A 48 3.45 23.26 -56.46
CA VAL A 48 2.06 22.80 -56.65
C VAL A 48 1.97 21.97 -57.95
N PHE A 49 1.01 21.05 -57.99
CA PHE A 49 0.53 20.23 -59.13
C PHE A 49 1.33 18.97 -59.50
N PRO A 50 0.70 17.95 -60.12
CA PRO A 50 -0.75 17.69 -60.28
C PRO A 50 -1.24 16.35 -59.71
N SER A 51 -2.56 16.14 -59.81
CA SER A 51 -3.33 14.97 -59.39
C SER A 51 -2.90 13.63 -60.02
N THR A 52 -2.89 12.57 -59.21
CA THR A 52 -3.20 11.20 -59.66
C THR A 52 -4.11 10.53 -58.64
N SER A 53 -5.29 10.09 -59.07
CA SER A 53 -6.31 9.50 -58.20
C SER A 53 -5.97 8.06 -57.79
N ILE A 54 -5.84 7.82 -56.49
CA ILE A 54 -5.66 6.48 -55.89
C ILE A 54 -6.97 6.11 -55.15
N PRO A 55 -7.51 4.89 -55.30
CA PRO A 55 -8.79 4.51 -54.70
C PRO A 55 -8.73 4.51 -53.17
N GLN A 56 -9.78 5.02 -52.53
CA GLN A 56 -9.91 5.04 -51.07
C GLN A 56 -10.00 3.62 -50.51
N ARG A 57 -8.92 3.16 -49.87
CA ARG A 57 -8.99 2.02 -48.96
C ARG A 57 -9.69 2.46 -47.69
N ILE A 58 -10.88 1.92 -47.42
CA ILE A 58 -11.59 2.12 -46.16
C ILE A 58 -10.73 1.54 -45.04
N HIS A 59 -10.00 2.40 -44.34
CA HIS A 59 -9.39 2.05 -43.06
C HIS A 59 -10.48 2.08 -42.01
N SER A 60 -11.08 0.91 -41.77
CA SER A 60 -11.78 0.63 -40.53
C SER A 60 -10.84 0.94 -39.36
N GLN A 61 -11.21 1.93 -38.56
CA GLN A 61 -10.57 2.11 -37.26
C GLN A 61 -10.76 0.81 -36.46
N PRO A 62 -9.70 0.25 -35.85
CA PRO A 62 -9.90 -0.76 -34.83
C PRO A 62 -10.64 -0.06 -33.69
N SER A 63 -11.91 -0.39 -33.51
CA SER A 63 -12.60 -0.06 -32.28
C SER A 63 -11.86 -0.78 -31.16
N SER A 64 -11.18 0.01 -30.31
CA SER A 64 -10.66 -0.49 -29.03
C SER A 64 -11.85 -0.94 -28.21
N ARG A 65 -12.23 -2.22 -28.36
CA ARG A 65 -13.09 -2.90 -27.40
C ARG A 65 -12.31 -2.97 -26.11
N THR A 66 -12.54 -2.03 -25.22
CA THR A 66 -12.34 -2.22 -23.79
C THR A 66 -13.26 -3.36 -23.39
N TYR A 67 -12.73 -4.58 -23.39
CA TYR A 67 -13.40 -5.73 -22.84
C TYR A 67 -13.36 -5.62 -21.32
N THR A 68 -14.39 -4.99 -20.73
CA THR A 68 -14.69 -5.16 -19.30
C THR A 68 -15.18 -6.59 -19.10
N THR A 69 -14.23 -7.53 -19.08
CA THR A 69 -14.51 -8.93 -18.80
C THR A 69 -14.64 -9.06 -17.28
N SER A 70 -15.87 -8.96 -16.79
CA SER A 70 -16.22 -9.36 -15.43
C SER A 70 -16.01 -10.88 -15.31
N GLN A 71 -14.77 -11.28 -14.98
CA GLN A 71 -14.45 -12.66 -14.63
C GLN A 71 -14.85 -12.91 -13.18
N LYS A 72 -16.12 -13.21 -12.95
CA LYS A 72 -16.53 -13.82 -11.68
C LYS A 72 -15.99 -15.24 -11.63
N THR A 73 -15.17 -15.55 -10.64
CA THR A 73 -14.56 -16.87 -10.48
C THR A 73 -15.13 -17.62 -9.28
N ASP A 74 -15.29 -18.94 -9.46
CA ASP A 74 -15.91 -19.84 -8.46
C ASP A 74 -14.89 -20.39 -7.44
N ILE A 75 -13.59 -20.11 -7.63
CA ILE A 75 -12.51 -20.56 -6.74
C ILE A 75 -12.12 -19.40 -5.82
N SER A 76 -12.74 -19.41 -4.63
CA SER A 76 -12.46 -18.51 -3.50
C SER A 76 -12.23 -19.34 -2.24
N TYR A 77 -11.27 -18.95 -1.40
CA TYR A 77 -11.07 -19.53 -0.08
C TYR A 77 -10.55 -18.49 0.93
N ALA A 78 -10.92 -18.65 2.20
CA ALA A 78 -10.42 -17.82 3.29
C ALA A 78 -8.99 -18.20 3.69
N ASP A 79 -8.21 -17.23 4.17
CA ASP A 79 -6.90 -17.49 4.74
C ASP A 79 -7.03 -18.31 6.06
N PRO A 80 -6.23 -19.38 6.26
CA PRO A 80 -6.31 -20.23 7.46
C PRO A 80 -6.01 -19.51 8.79
N HIS A 81 -5.26 -18.41 8.74
CA HIS A 81 -4.84 -17.61 9.90
C HIS A 81 -5.54 -16.25 9.97
N ARG A 82 -6.10 -15.78 8.84
CA ARG A 82 -6.86 -14.52 8.69
C ARG A 82 -8.24 -14.80 8.07
N PRO A 83 -9.24 -15.26 8.85
CA PRO A 83 -10.58 -15.59 8.33
C PRO A 83 -11.38 -14.38 7.81
N ASP A 84 -10.83 -13.16 7.91
CA ASP A 84 -11.33 -11.94 7.29
C ASP A 84 -10.72 -11.67 5.90
N LEU A 85 -9.66 -12.39 5.52
CA LEU A 85 -8.95 -12.29 4.25
C LEU A 85 -9.31 -13.48 3.34
N TYR A 86 -9.51 -13.21 2.05
CA TYR A 86 -9.94 -14.18 1.05
C TYR A 86 -9.07 -14.10 -0.21
N TYR A 87 -8.74 -15.25 -0.76
CA TYR A 87 -8.02 -15.42 -2.02
C TYR A 87 -8.99 -15.82 -3.12
N HIS A 88 -9.08 -14.99 -4.17
CA HIS A 88 -9.92 -15.21 -5.33
C HIS A 88 -9.03 -15.51 -6.54
N LEU A 89 -9.10 -16.73 -7.08
CA LEU A 89 -8.32 -17.05 -8.29
C LEU A 89 -8.87 -16.24 -9.47
N MET A 90 -8.00 -15.59 -10.25
CA MET A 90 -8.34 -14.84 -11.46
C MET A 90 -7.47 -15.32 -12.62
N TYR A 91 -8.02 -15.37 -13.83
CA TYR A 91 -7.28 -15.74 -15.03
C TYR A 91 -6.85 -14.52 -15.82
N ALA A 92 -5.68 -14.61 -16.46
CA ALA A 92 -5.17 -13.57 -17.34
C ALA A 92 -6.17 -13.18 -18.47
N PRO A 93 -6.14 -11.92 -18.94
CA PRO A 93 -5.26 -10.83 -18.49
C PRO A 93 -5.80 -10.14 -17.24
N THR A 94 -4.93 -9.88 -16.26
CA THR A 94 -5.21 -9.13 -15.02
C THR A 94 -4.28 -7.90 -14.90
N PRO A 95 -4.53 -6.95 -14.00
CA PRO A 95 -3.63 -5.80 -13.79
C PRO A 95 -2.20 -6.19 -13.39
N ALA A 96 -2.01 -7.37 -12.78
CA ALA A 96 -0.72 -7.86 -12.32
C ALA A 96 -0.02 -8.82 -13.32
N SER A 97 -0.76 -9.56 -14.15
CA SER A 97 -0.19 -10.46 -15.16
C SER A 97 -1.02 -10.53 -16.43
N ALA A 98 -0.34 -10.45 -17.59
CA ALA A 98 -0.97 -10.52 -18.91
C ALA A 98 -1.22 -11.95 -19.40
N ASP A 99 -0.56 -12.95 -18.81
CA ASP A 99 -0.46 -14.32 -19.32
C ASP A 99 -0.66 -15.42 -18.26
N GLN A 100 -0.50 -15.11 -16.97
CA GLN A 100 -0.61 -16.08 -15.87
C GLN A 100 -1.81 -15.81 -14.95
N PRO A 101 -2.40 -16.85 -14.35
CA PRO A 101 -3.40 -16.68 -13.31
C PRO A 101 -2.79 -16.05 -12.05
N VAL A 102 -3.60 -15.32 -11.30
CA VAL A 102 -3.23 -14.64 -10.05
C VAL A 102 -4.29 -14.87 -8.99
N PHE A 103 -3.91 -14.83 -7.72
CA PHE A 103 -4.85 -14.68 -6.61
C PHE A 103 -5.05 -13.20 -6.32
N ALA A 104 -6.28 -12.71 -6.45
CA ALA A 104 -6.70 -11.41 -5.95
C ALA A 104 -7.09 -11.52 -4.48
N LEU A 105 -6.47 -10.72 -3.61
CA LEU A 105 -6.74 -10.71 -2.18
C LEU A 105 -7.88 -9.72 -1.87
N SER A 106 -8.82 -10.08 -1.00
CA SER A 106 -9.90 -9.20 -0.57
C SER A 106 -10.33 -9.44 0.87
N PHE A 107 -10.90 -8.43 1.52
CA PHE A 107 -11.61 -8.58 2.82
C PHE A 107 -13.06 -9.09 2.68
N LEU A 108 -13.47 -9.47 1.46
CA LEU A 108 -14.80 -9.99 1.15
C LEU A 108 -14.71 -11.42 0.62
N GLU A 109 -15.60 -12.27 1.13
CA GLU A 109 -15.83 -13.65 0.68
C GLU A 109 -16.40 -13.73 -0.74
N VAL A 110 -17.14 -12.69 -1.14
CA VAL A 110 -17.73 -12.57 -2.48
C VAL A 110 -16.63 -12.13 -3.46
N SER A 111 -16.49 -12.85 -4.57
CA SER A 111 -15.53 -12.53 -5.63
C SER A 111 -15.70 -11.08 -6.13
N PRO A 112 -14.61 -10.33 -6.35
CA PRO A 112 -14.67 -8.96 -6.87
C PRO A 112 -15.53 -8.85 -8.15
N PRO A 113 -16.27 -7.74 -8.34
CA PRO A 113 -17.14 -7.58 -9.51
C PRO A 113 -16.34 -7.47 -10.81
N ASP A 114 -15.15 -6.89 -10.74
CA ASP A 114 -14.22 -6.66 -11.85
C ASP A 114 -12.78 -6.94 -11.42
N LEU A 115 -11.92 -7.27 -12.40
CA LEU A 115 -10.49 -7.56 -12.22
C LEU A 115 -9.67 -6.39 -11.63
N ASP A 116 -10.21 -5.18 -11.72
CA ASP A 116 -9.62 -3.91 -11.32
C ASP A 116 -10.58 -3.11 -10.39
N SER A 117 -11.44 -3.81 -9.63
CA SER A 117 -12.31 -3.20 -8.62
C SER A 117 -11.50 -2.73 -7.40
N ALA A 118 -11.93 -1.64 -6.77
CA ALA A 118 -11.36 -1.16 -5.51
C ALA A 118 -11.54 -2.14 -4.32
N THR A 119 -12.27 -3.25 -4.50
CA THR A 119 -12.41 -4.31 -3.49
C THR A 119 -11.26 -5.31 -3.44
N VAL A 120 -10.33 -5.27 -4.39
CA VAL A 120 -9.10 -6.07 -4.39
C VAL A 120 -7.99 -5.31 -3.67
N ILE A 121 -7.39 -5.89 -2.63
CA ILE A 121 -6.24 -5.32 -1.88
C ILE A 121 -5.00 -5.31 -2.77
N GLY A 122 -4.78 -6.40 -3.51
CA GLY A 122 -3.67 -6.60 -4.44
C GLY A 122 -3.68 -8.02 -4.99
N TRP A 123 -2.65 -8.37 -5.75
CA TRP A 123 -2.53 -9.64 -6.47
C TRP A 123 -1.23 -10.37 -6.13
N LEU A 124 -1.28 -11.70 -6.14
CA LEU A 124 -0.12 -12.61 -6.07
C LEU A 124 -0.16 -13.60 -7.24
N PRO A 125 0.98 -14.04 -7.81
CA PRO A 125 1.00 -15.11 -8.79
C PRO A 125 0.36 -16.39 -8.26
N ALA A 126 -0.52 -17.02 -9.06
CA ALA A 126 -1.06 -18.33 -8.71
C ALA A 126 -0.11 -19.41 -9.20
N VAL A 127 0.64 -20.03 -8.28
CA VAL A 127 1.58 -21.12 -8.60
C VAL A 127 0.82 -22.29 -9.21
N THR A 128 1.08 -22.55 -10.48
CA THR A 128 0.53 -23.68 -11.21
C THR A 128 1.54 -24.83 -11.19
N TYR A 129 1.30 -25.81 -10.31
CA TYR A 129 2.02 -27.08 -10.37
C TYR A 129 1.60 -27.84 -11.64
N THR A 130 2.49 -27.94 -12.62
CA THR A 130 2.27 -28.78 -13.81
C THR A 130 2.58 -30.24 -13.48
N THR A 131 1.55 -31.05 -13.24
CA THR A 131 1.64 -32.46 -12.81
C THR A 131 1.90 -33.47 -13.96
N ASP A 132 2.05 -32.99 -15.19
CA ASP A 132 1.77 -33.80 -16.38
C ASP A 132 3.02 -34.43 -17.02
N THR A 133 4.10 -34.65 -16.28
CA THR A 133 5.21 -35.51 -16.74
C THR A 133 5.65 -36.49 -15.65
N PRO A 134 5.72 -37.80 -15.93
CA PRO A 134 6.40 -38.76 -15.06
C PRO A 134 7.93 -38.61 -15.23
N GLY A 135 8.47 -37.56 -14.62
CA GLY A 135 9.90 -37.24 -14.54
C GLY A 135 10.35 -37.08 -13.09
N THR A 136 11.67 -37.00 -12.85
CA THR A 136 12.26 -36.93 -11.51
C THR A 136 11.76 -35.72 -10.69
N PRO A 137 11.52 -35.85 -9.37
CA PRO A 137 10.76 -34.85 -8.58
C PRO A 137 11.36 -33.45 -8.48
N GLU A 138 12.62 -33.26 -8.90
CA GLU A 138 13.44 -32.10 -8.52
C GLU A 138 13.58 -31.05 -9.65
N GLU A 139 13.16 -31.33 -10.89
CA GLU A 139 13.44 -30.46 -12.07
C GLU A 139 12.19 -29.91 -12.81
N GLN A 140 10.98 -29.99 -12.23
CA GLN A 140 9.74 -29.54 -12.90
C GLN A 140 8.90 -28.52 -12.13
N VAL A 141 9.52 -27.73 -11.26
CA VAL A 141 8.87 -26.57 -10.63
C VAL A 141 8.91 -25.39 -11.62
N ARG A 142 7.82 -25.21 -12.39
CA ARG A 142 7.65 -24.04 -13.29
C ARG A 142 7.00 -22.82 -12.61
N GLY A 143 6.86 -22.83 -11.29
CA GLY A 143 6.38 -21.71 -10.49
C GLY A 143 7.12 -21.64 -9.16
N HIS A 144 7.82 -20.54 -8.94
CA HIS A 144 8.42 -20.17 -7.65
C HIS A 144 7.31 -19.94 -6.60
N GLU A 145 7.54 -20.29 -5.34
CA GLU A 145 6.61 -19.94 -4.26
C GLU A 145 6.46 -18.42 -4.19
N PRO A 146 5.25 -17.85 -4.07
CA PRO A 146 5.06 -16.41 -4.18
C PRO A 146 5.70 -15.73 -2.98
N THR A 147 6.67 -14.85 -3.22
CA THR A 147 7.34 -14.08 -2.16
C THR A 147 6.69 -12.71 -1.98
N LEU A 148 7.17 -11.99 -0.96
CA LEU A 148 6.74 -10.62 -0.69
C LEU A 148 6.94 -9.67 -1.88
N ASP A 149 7.99 -9.89 -2.68
CA ASP A 149 8.31 -9.07 -3.86
C ASP A 149 7.34 -9.32 -5.04
N ASP A 150 6.62 -10.45 -5.04
CA ASP A 150 5.62 -10.79 -6.05
C ASP A 150 4.25 -10.11 -5.79
N PHE A 151 4.07 -9.43 -4.65
CA PHE A 151 2.82 -8.77 -4.30
C PHE A 151 2.63 -7.44 -5.05
N VAL A 152 1.62 -7.37 -5.91
CA VAL A 152 1.24 -6.15 -6.62
C VAL A 152 0.09 -5.46 -5.90
N PRO A 153 0.28 -4.26 -5.29
CA PRO A 153 -0.78 -3.53 -4.61
C PRO A 153 -1.78 -2.91 -5.59
N ASN A 154 -3.06 -2.88 -5.23
CA ASN A 154 -4.08 -2.16 -6.01
C ASN A 154 -4.17 -0.70 -5.56
N VAL A 155 -3.81 0.23 -6.45
CA VAL A 155 -3.84 1.68 -6.18
C VAL A 155 -5.24 2.16 -5.78
N LYS A 156 -6.32 1.64 -6.40
CA LYS A 156 -7.69 2.05 -6.07
C LYS A 156 -8.09 1.65 -4.64
N PHE A 157 -7.60 0.50 -4.18
CA PHE A 157 -7.79 0.08 -2.79
C PHE A 157 -6.97 0.93 -1.84
N VAL A 158 -5.74 1.32 -2.19
CA VAL A 158 -4.91 2.24 -1.39
C VAL A 158 -5.61 3.60 -1.22
N GLU A 159 -6.13 4.17 -2.30
CA GLU A 159 -6.92 5.40 -2.27
C GLU A 159 -8.15 5.27 -1.36
N LEU A 160 -8.94 4.19 -1.54
CA LEU A 160 -10.13 3.91 -0.73
C LEU A 160 -9.82 3.65 0.75
N LEU A 161 -8.66 3.04 1.06
CA LEU A 161 -8.16 2.85 2.42
C LEU A 161 -7.86 4.21 3.07
N HIS A 162 -7.12 5.08 2.41
CA HIS A 162 -6.79 6.41 2.94
C HIS A 162 -8.05 7.28 3.15
N ASP A 163 -8.99 7.28 2.20
CA ASP A 163 -10.28 7.97 2.36
C ASP A 163 -11.09 7.40 3.53
N THR A 164 -11.12 6.07 3.69
CA THR A 164 -11.78 5.41 4.81
C THR A 164 -11.16 5.77 6.15
N VAL A 165 -9.83 5.73 6.26
CA VAL A 165 -9.09 6.09 7.47
C VAL A 165 -9.39 7.55 7.84
N ARG A 166 -9.26 8.48 6.89
CA ARG A 166 -9.57 9.90 7.10
C ARG A 166 -11.02 10.12 7.55
N HIS A 167 -11.99 9.42 6.96
CA HIS A 167 -13.38 9.51 7.36
C HIS A 167 -13.63 8.95 8.78
N VAL A 168 -13.07 7.78 9.12
CA VAL A 168 -13.20 7.18 10.46
C VAL A 168 -12.61 8.07 11.55
N LEU A 169 -11.47 8.71 11.28
CA LEU A 169 -10.84 9.68 12.19
C LEU A 169 -11.65 10.97 12.31
N LYS A 170 -12.30 11.43 11.24
CA LYS A 170 -13.15 12.63 11.24
C LYS A 170 -14.44 12.44 12.05
N GLU A 171 -15.05 11.27 11.92
CA GLU A 171 -16.32 10.94 12.59
C GLU A 171 -16.11 10.31 13.99
N GLY A 172 -14.85 10.16 14.46
CA GLY A 172 -14.53 9.60 15.77
C GLY A 172 -14.95 8.14 15.95
N LEU A 173 -14.98 7.34 14.87
CA LEU A 173 -15.54 5.98 14.84
C LEU A 173 -14.58 4.88 15.33
N ASP A 174 -13.40 5.25 15.83
CA ASP A 174 -12.42 4.31 16.38
C ASP A 174 -11.85 4.81 17.72
N GLU A 175 -12.27 4.13 18.80
CA GLU A 175 -11.90 4.49 20.17
C GLU A 175 -10.39 4.41 20.44
N ILE A 176 -9.63 3.61 19.67
CA ILE A 176 -8.19 3.46 19.88
C ILE A 176 -7.48 4.77 19.52
N TRP A 177 -7.80 5.35 18.35
CA TRP A 177 -7.20 6.60 17.89
C TRP A 177 -7.71 7.80 18.68
N GLU A 178 -9.01 7.83 19.02
CA GLU A 178 -9.59 8.84 19.92
C GLU A 178 -8.93 8.87 21.30
N ASN A 179 -8.63 7.71 21.88
CA ASN A 179 -7.94 7.64 23.16
C ASN A 179 -6.44 7.94 23.02
N GLY A 180 -5.81 7.63 21.89
CA GLY A 180 -4.46 8.07 21.53
C GLY A 180 -4.34 9.60 21.49
N ALA A 181 -5.28 10.29 20.83
CA ALA A 181 -5.32 11.75 20.77
C ALA A 181 -5.47 12.40 22.16
N LYS A 182 -6.31 11.83 23.03
CA LYS A 182 -6.46 12.28 24.44
C LYS A 182 -5.20 12.09 25.28
N GLN A 183 -4.39 11.08 24.97
CA GLN A 183 -3.10 10.85 25.64
C GLN A 183 -2.00 11.78 25.10
N LEU A 184 -2.00 12.06 23.80
CA LEU A 184 -1.03 12.95 23.15
C LEU A 184 -1.25 14.43 23.48
N GLN A 185 -2.53 14.85 23.60
CA GLN A 185 -2.99 16.22 23.81
C GLN A 185 -2.72 17.18 22.65
N GLU A 186 -1.47 17.29 22.20
CA GLU A 186 -1.02 18.24 21.16
C GLU A 186 0.10 17.61 20.31
N GLY A 187 0.07 17.83 19.00
CA GLY A 187 1.15 17.46 18.07
C GLY A 187 0.77 16.38 17.05
N TRP A 188 1.77 15.80 16.36
CA TRP A 188 1.51 14.82 15.30
C TRP A 188 1.34 13.40 15.86
N MET A 189 0.28 12.72 15.43
CA MET A 189 -0.01 11.32 15.74
C MET A 189 0.11 10.46 14.47
N HIS A 190 0.78 9.32 14.58
CA HIS A 190 0.90 8.34 13.52
C HIS A 190 -0.20 7.28 13.65
N ILE A 191 -0.89 7.01 12.54
CA ILE A 191 -1.92 5.99 12.42
C ILE A 191 -1.24 4.72 11.90
N ASN A 192 -1.10 3.73 12.76
CA ASN A 192 -0.32 2.53 12.49
C ASN A 192 -1.21 1.33 12.17
N ASP A 193 -0.71 0.49 11.29
CA ASP A 193 -1.15 -0.88 11.09
C ASP A 193 -1.03 -1.69 12.40
N GLN A 194 -1.84 -2.73 12.55
CA GLN A 194 -1.88 -3.61 13.73
C GLN A 194 -0.96 -4.83 13.60
N ARG A 195 -0.28 -5.04 12.45
CA ARG A 195 0.77 -6.07 12.29
C ARG A 195 1.87 -5.93 13.34
N ASN A 196 2.37 -4.72 13.52
CA ASN A 196 3.55 -4.41 14.33
C ASN A 196 3.28 -3.14 15.17
N ILE A 197 2.53 -3.31 16.25
CA ILE A 197 2.15 -2.20 17.13
C ILE A 197 3.40 -1.72 17.91
N PRO A 198 3.84 -0.46 17.76
CA PRO A 198 5.03 0.03 18.45
C PRO A 198 4.83 0.12 19.97
N ALA A 199 5.92 -0.04 20.71
CA ALA A 199 5.93 0.21 22.15
C ALA A 199 5.54 1.66 22.47
N LEU A 200 4.89 1.88 23.62
CA LEU A 200 4.43 3.21 24.05
C LEU A 200 5.54 4.26 23.98
N GLY A 201 5.26 5.38 23.30
CA GLY A 201 6.22 6.47 23.09
C GLY A 201 7.29 6.19 22.01
N ARG A 202 7.18 5.10 21.25
CA ARG A 202 7.97 4.85 20.03
C ARG A 202 7.14 5.14 18.78
N ILE A 203 7.84 5.55 17.72
CA ILE A 203 7.32 5.56 16.36
C ILE A 203 7.49 4.14 15.80
N GLY A 204 6.49 3.64 15.06
CA GLY A 204 6.56 2.33 14.40
C GLY A 204 7.45 2.35 13.16
N ASP A 205 7.60 1.19 12.52
CA ASP A 205 8.37 1.10 11.28
C ASP A 205 7.66 1.86 10.14
N PRO A 206 8.37 2.61 9.29
CA PRO A 206 7.74 3.47 8.27
C PRO A 206 6.86 2.74 7.25
N ASP A 207 7.04 1.43 7.10
CA ASP A 207 6.27 0.58 6.19
C ASP A 207 4.90 0.16 6.81
N ASP A 208 4.72 0.34 8.12
CA ASP A 208 3.50 0.06 8.89
C ASP A 208 2.72 1.32 9.33
N ILE A 209 3.31 2.51 9.19
CA ILE A 209 2.57 3.77 9.40
C ILE A 209 1.69 4.00 8.18
N ILE A 210 0.36 3.95 8.34
CA ILE A 210 -0.61 4.19 7.25
C ILE A 210 -0.63 5.68 6.87
N GLY A 211 -0.56 6.55 7.87
CA GLY A 211 -0.58 8.00 7.68
C GLY A 211 -0.37 8.76 8.99
N SER A 212 -0.38 10.09 8.90
CA SER A 212 -0.21 10.98 10.05
C SER A 212 -1.32 12.03 10.10
N VAL A 213 -1.68 12.46 11.31
CA VAL A 213 -2.66 13.52 11.59
C VAL A 213 -2.12 14.44 12.67
N LEU A 214 -2.51 15.71 12.61
CA LEU A 214 -2.32 16.64 13.71
C LEU A 214 -3.40 16.40 14.78
N VAL A 215 -3.01 16.47 16.04
CA VAL A 215 -3.86 16.48 17.23
C VAL A 215 -3.74 17.85 17.87
N GLU A 216 -4.87 18.49 18.13
CA GLU A 216 -5.01 19.80 18.76
C GLU A 216 -6.12 19.73 19.81
N GLU A 217 -5.92 20.31 20.99
CA GLU A 217 -6.87 20.27 22.12
C GLU A 217 -7.38 18.84 22.44
N SER A 218 -6.51 17.83 22.40
CA SER A 218 -6.83 16.41 22.59
C SER A 218 -7.79 15.80 21.55
N LYS A 219 -7.95 16.42 20.37
CA LYS A 219 -8.82 15.97 19.27
C LYS A 219 -8.04 15.78 17.98
N ILE A 220 -8.48 14.85 17.14
CA ILE A 220 -7.86 14.58 15.84
C ILE A 220 -8.33 15.60 14.81
N ASN A 221 -7.40 16.34 14.20
CA ASN A 221 -7.67 17.22 13.08
C ASN A 221 -7.57 16.42 11.76
N ALA A 222 -8.62 15.66 11.43
CA ALA A 222 -8.64 14.75 10.28
C ALA A 222 -8.50 15.44 8.90
N GLU A 223 -8.62 16.77 8.82
CA GLU A 223 -8.34 17.53 7.59
C GLU A 223 -6.83 17.64 7.30
N THR A 224 -5.97 17.40 8.31
CA THR A 224 -4.50 17.33 8.17
C THR A 224 -3.98 15.95 7.79
N TYR A 225 -4.86 14.98 7.52
CA TYR A 225 -4.47 13.61 7.20
C TYR A 225 -3.52 13.52 6.01
N GLN A 226 -2.33 13.00 6.24
CA GLN A 226 -1.31 12.77 5.23
C GLN A 226 -0.98 11.28 5.14
N PRO A 227 -1.24 10.62 3.98
CA PRO A 227 -0.74 9.28 3.68
C PRO A 227 0.78 9.17 3.84
N MET A 228 1.27 8.07 4.39
CA MET A 228 2.71 7.82 4.50
C MET A 228 3.27 7.25 3.18
N PRO A 229 4.24 7.89 2.52
CA PRO A 229 4.75 7.43 1.23
C PRO A 229 5.49 6.08 1.25
N SER A 230 5.93 5.62 2.42
CA SER A 230 6.60 4.31 2.61
C SER A 230 5.66 3.16 2.95
N TYR A 231 4.38 3.43 3.23
CA TYR A 231 3.44 2.40 3.70
C TYR A 231 3.29 1.24 2.71
N ARG A 232 3.28 0.00 3.23
CA ARG A 232 3.11 -1.22 2.42
C ARG A 232 1.92 -2.06 2.90
N LEU A 233 1.00 -2.34 1.98
CA LEU A 233 -0.15 -3.23 2.21
C LEU A 233 0.25 -4.67 2.60
N CYS A 234 1.47 -5.09 2.28
CA CYS A 234 2.04 -6.39 2.64
C CYS A 234 3.51 -6.17 3.07
N THR A 235 3.92 -6.81 4.17
CA THR A 235 5.29 -6.81 4.71
C THR A 235 5.67 -8.23 5.13
N SER A 236 6.85 -8.43 5.73
CA SER A 236 7.23 -9.71 6.37
C SER A 236 6.25 -10.18 7.44
N ASP A 237 5.53 -9.24 8.07
CA ASP A 237 4.51 -9.50 9.10
C ASP A 237 3.12 -9.75 8.48
N GLY A 238 3.04 -9.81 7.15
CA GLY A 238 1.87 -10.20 6.37
C GLY A 238 1.08 -9.02 5.79
N VAL A 239 -0.15 -9.34 5.39
CA VAL A 239 -1.13 -8.39 4.83
C VAL A 239 -1.65 -7.47 5.94
N LEU A 240 -1.92 -6.22 5.57
CA LEU A 240 -2.34 -5.12 6.43
C LEU A 240 -3.42 -5.49 7.46
N GLN A 241 -3.31 -4.93 8.66
CA GLN A 241 -4.23 -5.17 9.75
C GLN A 241 -4.69 -3.83 10.35
N LEU A 242 -6.01 -3.65 10.46
CA LEU A 242 -6.60 -2.38 10.88
C LEU A 242 -7.22 -2.51 12.27
N THR A 243 -7.28 -1.40 13.00
CA THR A 243 -8.01 -1.31 14.25
C THR A 243 -9.50 -1.64 14.04
N PRO A 244 -10.23 -2.19 15.03
CA PRO A 244 -11.59 -2.69 14.81
C PRO A 244 -12.59 -1.66 14.26
N GLY A 245 -12.44 -0.37 14.58
CA GLY A 245 -13.29 0.69 14.03
C GLY A 245 -13.03 0.92 12.55
N ILE A 246 -11.77 1.13 12.16
CA ILE A 246 -11.36 1.27 10.75
C ILE A 246 -11.71 0.01 9.95
N ALA A 247 -11.35 -1.19 10.45
CA ALA A 247 -11.61 -2.46 9.77
C ALA A 247 -13.11 -2.68 9.46
N LYS A 248 -13.97 -2.40 10.46
CA LYS A 248 -15.42 -2.49 10.33
C LYS A 248 -15.96 -1.51 9.30
N HIS A 249 -15.51 -0.24 9.33
CA HIS A 249 -15.96 0.76 8.37
C HIS A 249 -15.48 0.44 6.96
N LEU A 250 -14.21 0.05 6.78
CA LEU A 250 -13.66 -0.35 5.49
C LEU A 250 -14.48 -1.49 4.88
N ARG A 251 -14.71 -2.58 5.63
CA ARG A 251 -15.53 -3.71 5.16
C ARG A 251 -16.95 -3.29 4.75
N GLN A 252 -17.57 -2.35 5.48
CA GLN A 252 -18.88 -1.80 5.11
C GLN A 252 -18.82 -0.97 3.82
N THR A 253 -17.74 -0.21 3.59
CA THR A 253 -17.52 0.53 2.35
C THR A 253 -17.27 -0.41 1.17
N LEU A 254 -16.43 -1.43 1.32
CA LEU A 254 -16.17 -2.44 0.28
C LEU A 254 -17.46 -3.18 -0.14
N LEU A 255 -18.33 -3.53 0.81
CA LEU A 255 -19.62 -4.15 0.51
C LEU A 255 -20.54 -3.25 -0.33
N LYS A 256 -20.51 -1.92 -0.11
CA LYS A 256 -21.26 -0.97 -0.94
C LYS A 256 -20.69 -0.90 -2.36
N TYR A 257 -19.36 -0.83 -2.51
CA TYR A 257 -18.70 -0.84 -3.82
C TYR A 257 -19.03 -2.11 -4.63
N THR A 258 -19.09 -3.26 -3.98
CA THR A 258 -19.52 -4.53 -4.60
C THR A 258 -20.97 -4.47 -5.11
N GLN A 259 -21.88 -3.82 -4.36
CA GLN A 259 -23.28 -3.65 -4.75
C GLN A 259 -23.47 -2.59 -5.84
N GLU A 260 -22.62 -1.56 -5.87
CA GLU A 260 -22.65 -0.47 -6.86
C GLU A 260 -21.90 -0.79 -8.16
N GLY A 261 -21.09 -1.86 -8.19
CA GLY A 261 -20.28 -2.26 -9.35
C GLY A 261 -19.13 -1.29 -9.63
N LYS A 262 -18.30 -1.01 -8.61
CA LYS A 262 -17.19 -0.05 -8.64
C LYS A 262 -15.84 -0.67 -8.21
#